data_AF-A0A5D0XVP8-F1
#
_entry.id   AF-A0A5D0XVP8-F1
#
_cell.length_a   1.000
_cell.length_b   1.000
_cell.length_c   1.000
_cell.angle_alpha   90.00
_cell.angle_beta   90.00
_cell.angle_gamma   90.00
#
_symmetry.space_group_name_H-M   'P 1'
#
loop_
_entity.id
_entity.type
_entity.pdbx_description
1 polymer ?
#
loop_
_entity_poly.entity_id
_entity_poly.type
_entity_poly.pdbx_seq_one_letter_code
_entity_poly.pdbx_strand_id
1 'polypeptide(L)'
;MRLARLEDLAALSDVERAAGAAFRELGMAAVADDEPATVEAMLTYQRDGRAWVDADVPDQLPAGLRRIREHEAELGLDTWPRVAMRRALTD
;
A
#
# COMPACT_ATOMS: atom_id res chain seq x y z
N MET A 1 0.07 -12.69 0.66
CA MET A 1 0.90 -11.96 1.63
C MET A 1 2.11 -12.76 2.00
N ARG A 2 3.27 -12.14 1.89
CA ARG A 2 4.57 -12.63 2.32
C ARG A 2 5.38 -11.44 2.84
N LEU A 3 6.43 -11.72 3.61
CA LEU A 3 7.42 -10.69 3.92
C LEU A 3 7.95 -10.10 2.60
N ALA A 4 8.16 -8.80 2.58
CA ALA A 4 8.79 -8.12 1.46
C ALA A 4 10.18 -8.74 1.21
N ARG A 5 10.49 -8.96 -0.05
CA ARG A 5 11.81 -9.33 -0.55
C ARG A 5 12.49 -8.06 -1.06
N LEU A 6 13.80 -8.14 -1.26
CA LEU A 6 14.59 -7.02 -1.79
C LEU A 6 14.02 -6.50 -3.13
N GLU A 7 13.51 -7.40 -3.97
CA GLU A 7 12.88 -7.09 -5.26
C GLU A 7 11.57 -6.27 -5.13
N ASP A 8 10.87 -6.34 -3.99
CA ASP A 8 9.64 -5.56 -3.79
C ASP A 8 9.90 -4.14 -3.28
N LEU A 9 11.08 -3.87 -2.71
CA LEU A 9 11.32 -2.62 -1.97
C LEU A 9 11.29 -1.39 -2.87
N ALA A 10 11.76 -1.51 -4.12
CA ALA A 10 11.64 -0.41 -5.08
C ALA A 10 10.17 -0.09 -5.41
N ALA A 11 9.33 -1.13 -5.58
CA ALA A 11 7.91 -0.96 -5.84
C ALA A 11 7.15 -0.36 -4.64
N LEU A 12 7.64 -0.57 -3.40
CA LEU A 12 7.05 0.07 -2.21
C LEU A 12 7.25 1.59 -2.20
N SER A 13 8.41 2.10 -2.63
CA SER A 13 8.61 3.55 -2.80
C SER A 13 7.67 4.15 -3.85
N ASP A 14 7.41 3.43 -4.94
CA ASP A 14 6.47 3.88 -5.97
C ASP A 14 5.04 3.95 -5.44
N VAL A 15 4.64 2.95 -4.62
CA VAL A 15 3.34 2.94 -3.94
C VAL A 15 3.21 4.12 -2.97
N GLU A 16 4.25 4.39 -2.17
CA GLU A 16 4.27 5.52 -1.24
C GLU A 16 4.13 6.86 -1.97
N ARG A 17 4.88 7.06 -3.05
CA ARG A 17 4.78 8.27 -3.89
C ARG A 17 3.39 8.43 -4.50
N ALA A 18 2.81 7.35 -5.03
CA ALA A 18 1.47 7.37 -5.60
C ALA A 18 0.40 7.69 -4.55
N ALA A 19 0.53 7.15 -3.34
CA ALA A 19 -0.36 7.46 -2.22
C ALA A 19 -0.21 8.92 -1.75
N GLY A 20 1.02 9.43 -1.71
CA GLY A 20 1.34 10.82 -1.32
C GLY A 20 0.79 11.86 -2.32
N ALA A 21 0.78 11.55 -3.61
CA ALA A 21 0.36 12.49 -4.66
C ALA A 21 -1.05 13.08 -4.45
N ALA A 22 -1.99 12.28 -3.90
CA ALA A 22 -3.37 12.69 -3.65
C ALA A 22 -3.47 13.86 -2.65
N PHE A 23 -2.49 14.04 -1.77
CA PHE A 23 -2.49 15.13 -0.78
C PHE A 23 -2.35 16.52 -1.43
N ARG A 24 -1.80 16.62 -2.65
CA ARG A 24 -1.64 17.91 -3.33
C ARG A 24 -2.98 18.58 -3.62
N GLU A 25 -3.96 17.80 -4.06
CA GLU A 25 -5.32 18.29 -4.36
C GLU A 25 -6.07 18.76 -3.12
N LEU A 26 -5.67 18.29 -1.94
CA LEU A 26 -6.22 18.68 -0.64
C LEU A 26 -5.51 19.91 -0.02
N GLY A 27 -4.62 20.56 -0.77
CA GLY A 27 -3.82 21.68 -0.26
C GLY A 27 -2.68 21.28 0.68
N MET A 28 -2.36 19.98 0.75
CA MET A 28 -1.32 19.41 1.62
C MET A 28 -0.05 19.07 0.81
N ALA A 29 0.40 20.02 -0.04
CA ALA A 29 1.55 19.80 -0.93
C ALA A 29 2.82 19.35 -0.20
N ALA A 30 3.06 19.84 1.01
CA ALA A 30 4.21 19.42 1.82
C ALA A 30 4.24 17.91 2.14
N VAL A 31 3.07 17.24 2.18
CA VAL A 31 2.99 15.78 2.34
C VAL A 31 3.24 15.08 1.01
N ALA A 32 2.73 15.64 -0.09
CA ALA A 32 2.91 15.07 -1.43
C ALA A 32 4.36 15.20 -1.95
N ASP A 33 5.07 16.22 -1.48
CA ASP A 33 6.47 16.52 -1.79
C ASP A 33 7.45 15.88 -0.80
N ASP A 34 6.98 15.13 0.20
CA ASP A 34 7.85 14.41 1.13
C ASP A 34 8.54 13.25 0.43
N GLU A 35 9.81 13.02 0.79
CA GLU A 35 10.62 12.02 0.13
C GLU A 35 10.24 10.63 0.64
N PRO A 36 9.99 9.64 -0.26
CA PRO A 36 9.59 8.32 0.18
C PRO A 36 10.69 7.64 1.00
N ALA A 37 10.31 6.65 1.81
CA ALA A 37 11.25 5.88 2.59
C ALA A 37 12.38 5.32 1.70
N THR A 38 13.62 5.38 2.19
CA THR A 38 14.75 4.80 1.47
C THR A 38 14.67 3.28 1.49
N VAL A 39 15.26 2.64 0.48
CA VAL A 39 15.38 1.17 0.44
C VAL A 39 16.10 0.64 1.69
N GLU A 40 17.09 1.36 2.21
CA GLU A 40 17.80 0.99 3.44
C GLU A 40 16.90 1.05 4.68
N ALA A 41 16.07 2.08 4.81
CA ALA A 41 15.08 2.16 5.87
C ALA A 41 14.08 1.00 5.77
N MET A 42 13.58 0.71 4.56
CA MET A 42 12.67 -0.42 4.33
C MET A 42 13.32 -1.78 4.60
N LEU A 43 14.62 -1.93 4.32
CA LEU A 43 15.37 -3.15 4.69
C LEU A 43 15.40 -3.37 6.20
N THR A 44 15.46 -2.31 6.99
CA THR A 44 15.35 -2.42 8.45
C THR A 44 13.98 -2.98 8.86
N TYR A 45 12.89 -2.43 8.29
CA TYR A 45 11.54 -2.96 8.53
C TYR A 45 11.38 -4.40 8.04
N GLN A 46 11.98 -4.75 6.91
CA GLN A 46 11.96 -6.10 6.36
C GLN A 46 12.68 -7.09 7.28
N ARG A 47 13.89 -6.77 7.73
CA ARG A 47 14.69 -7.60 8.64
C ARG A 47 13.99 -7.83 9.97
N ASP A 48 13.27 -6.82 10.45
CA ASP A 48 12.48 -6.91 11.68
C ASP A 48 11.13 -7.63 11.49
N GLY A 49 10.83 -8.18 10.31
CA GLY A 49 9.59 -8.89 10.05
C GLY A 49 8.35 -7.99 9.93
N ARG A 50 8.53 -6.69 9.66
CA ARG A 50 7.47 -5.67 9.68
C ARG A 50 7.03 -5.18 8.29
N ALA A 51 7.79 -5.45 7.23
CA ALA A 51 7.42 -5.09 5.86
C ALA A 51 6.77 -6.26 5.13
N TRP A 52 5.50 -6.15 4.75
CA TRP A 52 4.73 -7.23 4.12
C TRP A 52 4.10 -6.76 2.82
N VAL A 53 4.09 -7.64 1.81
CA VAL A 53 3.49 -7.40 0.51
C VAL A 53 2.50 -8.50 0.16
N ASP A 54 1.48 -8.16 -0.62
CA ASP A 54 0.69 -9.16 -1.31
C ASP A 54 1.18 -9.28 -2.76
N ALA A 55 1.93 -10.35 -3.04
CA ALA A 55 2.52 -10.58 -4.37
C ALA A 55 1.58 -11.30 -5.34
N ASP A 56 0.43 -11.77 -4.85
CA ASP A 56 -0.57 -12.50 -5.62
C ASP A 56 -1.93 -11.80 -5.48
N VAL A 57 -2.24 -10.79 -6.32
CA VAL A 57 -3.63 -10.38 -6.46
C VAL A 57 -3.98 -10.09 -7.91
N PRO A 58 -4.75 -11.00 -8.52
CA PRO A 58 -5.98 -10.60 -9.18
C PRO A 58 -7.18 -11.17 -8.39
N ASP A 59 -8.09 -10.27 -8.02
CA ASP A 59 -9.53 -10.50 -7.75
C ASP A 59 -10.00 -11.27 -6.50
N GLN A 60 -9.15 -11.88 -5.68
CA GLN A 60 -9.62 -12.59 -4.47
C GLN A 60 -9.66 -11.72 -3.21
N LEU A 61 -10.39 -10.60 -3.24
CA LEU A 61 -10.76 -9.90 -2.00
C LEU A 61 -11.76 -10.75 -1.20
N PRO A 62 -11.58 -10.90 0.13
CA PRO A 62 -12.63 -11.38 1.01
C PRO A 62 -13.91 -10.57 0.83
N ALA A 63 -15.08 -11.18 1.04
CA ALA A 63 -16.37 -10.52 0.81
C ALA A 63 -16.51 -9.16 1.54
N GLY A 64 -15.92 -9.03 2.74
CA GLY A 64 -15.87 -7.76 3.46
C GLY A 64 -15.10 -6.66 2.73
N LEU A 65 -13.90 -6.96 2.22
CA LEU A 65 -13.07 -6.00 1.48
C LEU A 65 -13.65 -5.68 0.10
N ARG A 66 -14.33 -6.64 -0.55
CA ARG A 66 -15.03 -6.39 -1.80
C ARG A 66 -16.17 -5.38 -1.63
N ARG A 67 -16.99 -5.51 -0.57
CA ARG A 67 -18.04 -4.52 -0.26
C ARG A 67 -17.49 -3.12 0.01
N ILE A 68 -16.36 -3.03 0.71
CA ILE A 68 -15.69 -1.73 0.94
C ILE A 68 -15.27 -1.12 -0.41
N ARG A 69 -14.70 -1.93 -1.31
CA ARG A 69 -14.27 -1.48 -2.64
C ARG A 69 -15.42 -1.04 -3.54
N GLU A 70 -16.54 -1.77 -3.51
CA GLU A 70 -17.77 -1.38 -4.22
C GLU A 70 -18.28 -0.03 -3.72
N HIS A 71 -18.33 0.16 -2.39
CA HIS A 71 -18.76 1.42 -1.79
C HIS A 71 -17.80 2.58 -2.08
N GLU A 72 -16.49 2.34 -2.06
CA GLU A 72 -15.50 3.33 -2.47
C GLU A 72 -15.68 3.75 -3.92
N ALA A 73 -15.98 2.80 -4.83
CA ALA A 73 -16.25 3.10 -6.24
C ALA A 73 -17.50 3.95 -6.43
N GLU A 74 -18.58 3.66 -5.70
CA GLU A 74 -19.79 4.51 -5.69
C GLU A 74 -19.51 5.95 -5.26
N LEU A 75 -18.50 6.14 -4.39
CA LEU A 75 -18.06 7.45 -3.90
C LEU A 75 -16.98 8.09 -4.79
N GLY A 76 -16.57 7.45 -5.89
CA GLY A 76 -15.48 7.91 -6.76
C GLY A 76 -14.09 7.84 -6.12
N LEU A 77 -13.96 7.04 -5.06
CA LEU A 77 -12.71 6.81 -4.33
C LEU A 77 -11.92 5.63 -4.88
N ASP A 78 -12.24 5.05 -6.03
CA ASP A 78 -11.54 3.88 -6.59
C ASP A 78 -10.55 4.20 -7.73
N THR A 79 -10.31 5.48 -7.99
CA THR A 79 -9.46 5.99 -9.09
C THR A 79 -8.02 5.47 -9.09
N TRP A 80 -7.49 5.06 -7.93
CA TRP A 80 -6.11 4.64 -7.76
C TRP A 80 -5.99 3.13 -7.55
N PRO A 81 -4.94 2.46 -8.09
CA PRO A 81 -4.68 1.05 -7.84
C PRO A 81 -4.64 0.74 -6.34
N ARG A 82 -5.29 -0.35 -5.94
CA ARG A 82 -5.41 -0.74 -4.52
C ARG A 82 -4.47 -1.90 -4.20
N VAL A 83 -3.73 -1.72 -3.12
CA VAL A 83 -2.95 -2.76 -2.45
C VAL A 83 -3.52 -2.98 -1.05
N ALA A 84 -3.71 -4.24 -0.67
CA ALA A 84 -4.21 -4.62 0.64
C ALA A 84 -3.13 -5.37 1.42
N MET A 85 -3.01 -5.08 2.72
CA MET A 85 -2.19 -5.87 3.64
C MET A 85 -3.10 -6.80 4.43
N ARG A 86 -2.91 -8.13 4.35
CA ARG A 86 -3.55 -9.12 5.25
C ARG A 86 -2.55 -9.74 6.24
N ARG A 87 -2.82 -9.63 7.54
CA ARG A 87 -2.11 -10.40 8.57
C ARG A 87 -3.03 -11.53 9.04
N ALA A 88 -2.56 -12.77 8.95
CA ALA A 88 -3.25 -13.87 9.63
C ALA A 88 -3.14 -13.63 11.13
N LEU A 89 -4.28 -13.49 11.80
CA LEU A 89 -4.33 -13.52 13.25
C LEU A 89 -4.39 -15.00 13.64
N THR A 90 -3.42 -15.46 14.41
CA THR A 90 -3.58 -16.70 15.17
C THR A 90 -4.56 -16.44 16.31
N ASP A 91 -5.39 -17.43 16.62
CA ASP A 91 -6.32 -17.42 17.76
C ASP A 91 -5.61 -17.15 19.10
#